data_AF-A0A2W4NVR2-F1
#
_entry.id   AF-A0A2W4NVR2-F1
#
_cell.length_a   1.000
_cell.length_b   1.000
_cell.length_c   1.000
_cell.angle_alpha   90.00
_cell.angle_beta   90.00
_cell.angle_gamma   90.00
#
_symmetry.space_group_name_H-M   'P 1'
#
loop_
_entity.id
_entity.type
_entity.pdbx_description
1 polymer ?
#
loop_
_entity_poly.entity_id
_entity_poly.type
_entity_poly.pdbx_seq_one_letter_code
_entity_poly.pdbx_strand_id
1 'polypeptide(L)'
;MRFAALEQVAIPCVLAEIVPGKLHPDGRRYLPLIVLQLPEPPASDAPHVRRLGVVDRHHVVDPALVGRSGTARLVFLLSLLRLQPPPYRQGIFDEQEPAAGRASTAVTACGVATHVPAWEAQRAHLPYEALYTELVLDVGCGTIGVRTSTTAESLAEAIGKPQIEPGDWLCVRRSRIDILAFEV
;
A
#
# COMPACT_ATOMS: atom_id res chain seq x y z
N MET A 1 -13.95 0.30 9.15
CA MET A 1 -13.95 1.29 8.06
C MET A 1 -13.86 0.52 6.75
N ARG A 2 -14.77 0.68 5.80
CA ARG A 2 -14.84 -0.14 4.57
C ARG A 2 -14.11 0.58 3.44
N PHE A 3 -13.20 -0.10 2.71
CA PHE A 3 -12.62 0.41 1.46
C PHE A 3 -13.59 0.13 0.31
N ALA A 4 -13.90 1.13 -0.51
CA ALA A 4 -15.03 1.05 -1.45
C ALA A 4 -14.83 -0.07 -2.48
N ALA A 5 -13.61 -0.19 -3.02
CA ALA A 5 -13.25 -1.16 -4.05
C ALA A 5 -12.55 -2.41 -3.49
N LEU A 6 -12.90 -2.86 -2.28
CA LEU A 6 -12.19 -3.96 -1.60
C LEU A 6 -12.13 -5.26 -2.41
N GLU A 7 -13.18 -5.60 -3.14
CA GLU A 7 -13.22 -6.82 -3.99
C GLU A 7 -12.28 -6.75 -5.20
N GLN A 8 -11.80 -5.55 -5.56
CA GLN A 8 -10.84 -5.35 -6.66
C GLN A 8 -9.39 -5.37 -6.17
N VAL A 9 -9.17 -5.51 -4.87
CA VAL A 9 -7.85 -5.54 -4.23
C VAL A 9 -7.47 -6.98 -3.95
N ALA A 10 -6.46 -7.48 -4.64
CA ALA A 10 -5.99 -8.84 -4.51
C ALA A 10 -4.49 -8.90 -4.80
N ILE A 11 -3.70 -9.20 -3.76
CA ILE A 11 -2.30 -9.55 -3.94
C ILE A 11 -2.08 -11.01 -3.52
N PRO A 12 -1.71 -11.92 -4.45
CA PRO A 12 -1.30 -13.26 -4.10
C PRO A 12 -0.05 -13.18 -3.23
N CYS A 13 0.02 -13.98 -2.17
CA CYS A 13 1.16 -14.02 -1.27
C CYS A 13 1.15 -15.31 -0.43
N VAL A 14 2.21 -15.49 0.37
CA VAL A 14 2.23 -16.45 1.48
C VAL A 14 2.21 -15.66 2.77
N LEU A 15 1.35 -16.05 3.72
CA LEU A 15 1.43 -15.53 5.09
C LEU A 15 2.67 -16.13 5.77
N ALA A 16 3.80 -15.44 5.72
CA ALA A 16 5.09 -16.02 6.05
C ALA A 16 5.32 -16.12 7.57
N GLU A 17 4.98 -15.07 8.31
CA GLU A 17 5.14 -15.03 9.77
C GLU A 17 4.23 -13.96 10.41
N ILE A 18 4.02 -14.10 11.71
CA ILE A 18 3.42 -13.07 12.56
C ILE A 18 4.43 -12.75 13.65
N VAL A 19 5.00 -11.55 13.61
CA VAL A 19 5.97 -11.08 14.59
C VAL A 19 5.23 -10.40 15.75
N PRO A 20 5.33 -10.90 17.00
CA PRO A 20 4.66 -10.29 18.14
C PRO A 20 5.09 -8.83 18.33
N GLY A 21 4.13 -7.96 18.62
CA GLY A 21 4.43 -6.57 18.97
C GLY A 21 5.24 -6.46 20.26
N LYS A 22 6.09 -5.43 20.32
CA LYS A 22 6.89 -5.16 21.52
C LYS A 22 5.98 -4.85 22.71
N LEU A 23 6.39 -5.30 23.89
CA LEU A 23 5.76 -4.92 25.15
C LEU A 23 6.14 -3.47 25.48
N HIS A 24 5.14 -2.64 25.73
CA HIS A 24 5.31 -1.25 26.14
C HIS A 24 5.43 -1.18 27.67
N PRO A 25 6.14 -0.17 28.24
CA PRO A 25 6.29 -0.03 29.69
C PRO A 25 4.98 0.08 30.48
N ASP A 26 3.87 0.41 29.83
CA ASP A 26 2.51 0.42 30.42
C ASP A 26 1.85 -0.98 30.51
N GLY A 27 2.56 -2.04 30.11
CA GLY A 27 2.08 -3.42 30.11
C GLY A 27 1.27 -3.82 28.88
N ARG A 28 1.00 -2.92 27.92
CA ARG A 28 0.30 -3.23 26.67
C ARG A 28 1.29 -3.66 25.59
N ARG A 29 0.86 -4.49 24.64
CA ARG A 29 1.66 -4.83 23.45
C ARG A 29 1.26 -3.96 22.27
N TYR A 30 2.25 -3.54 21.49
CA TYR A 30 1.97 -2.98 20.16
C TYR A 30 1.31 -4.02 19.26
N LEU A 31 0.67 -3.55 18.19
CA LEU A 31 0.10 -4.43 17.18
C LEU A 31 1.19 -5.36 16.60
N PRO A 32 0.87 -6.65 16.35
CA PRO A 32 1.79 -7.55 15.70
C PRO A 32 2.08 -7.07 14.27
N LEU A 33 3.27 -7.41 13.77
CA LEU A 33 3.61 -7.23 12.37
C LEU A 33 3.28 -8.52 11.63
N ILE A 34 2.37 -8.43 10.67
CA ILE A 34 2.10 -9.53 9.75
C ILE A 34 3.11 -9.42 8.62
N VAL A 35 3.76 -10.53 8.26
CA VAL A 35 4.72 -10.54 7.16
C VAL A 35 4.19 -11.42 6.05
N LEU A 36 4.04 -10.80 4.89
CA LEU A 36 3.62 -11.43 3.66
C LEU A 36 4.84 -11.65 2.78
N GLN A 37 4.99 -12.86 2.26
CA GLN A 37 5.95 -13.13 1.20
C GLN A 37 5.24 -12.94 -0.14
N LEU A 38 5.69 -11.94 -0.89
CA LEU A 38 5.15 -11.62 -2.21
C LEU A 38 5.75 -12.55 -3.27
N PRO A 39 5.02 -12.81 -4.37
CA PRO A 39 5.54 -13.58 -5.49
C PRO A 39 6.79 -12.92 -6.07
N GLU A 40 7.62 -13.72 -6.72
CA GLU A 40 8.74 -13.19 -7.49
C GLU A 40 8.18 -12.25 -8.58
N PRO A 41 8.67 -11.01 -8.68
CA PRO A 41 8.37 -10.20 -9.84
C PRO A 41 8.91 -10.92 -11.09
N PRO A 42 8.27 -10.78 -12.26
CA PRO A 42 8.91 -11.14 -13.51
C PRO A 42 10.24 -10.40 -13.64
N ALA A 43 11.24 -11.05 -14.26
CA ALA A 43 12.62 -10.56 -14.34
C ALA A 43 12.69 -9.05 -14.59
N SER A 44 13.14 -8.32 -13.57
CA SER A 44 13.14 -6.86 -13.50
C SER A 44 14.47 -6.41 -12.92
N ASP A 45 15.05 -5.36 -13.49
CA ASP A 45 16.35 -4.83 -13.09
C ASP A 45 16.33 -4.07 -11.75
N ALA A 46 15.14 -3.87 -11.15
CA ALA A 46 14.98 -3.14 -9.90
C ALA A 46 14.75 -4.09 -8.70
N PRO A 47 15.26 -3.77 -7.50
CA PRO A 47 15.07 -4.59 -6.32
C PRO A 47 13.62 -4.52 -5.83
N HIS A 48 12.89 -5.63 -5.94
CA HIS A 48 11.52 -5.75 -5.44
C HIS A 48 11.48 -6.31 -4.01
N VAL A 49 10.50 -5.83 -3.25
CA VAL A 49 10.23 -6.32 -1.90
C VAL A 49 9.71 -7.75 -1.97
N ARG A 50 10.45 -8.69 -1.38
CA ARG A 50 10.00 -10.09 -1.25
C ARG A 50 9.22 -10.35 0.03
N ARG A 51 9.55 -9.63 1.11
CA ARG A 51 8.88 -9.75 2.41
C ARG A 51 8.30 -8.40 2.79
N LEU A 52 6.98 -8.29 2.79
CA LEU A 52 6.26 -7.08 3.10
C LEU A 52 5.66 -7.18 4.51
N GLY A 53 6.01 -6.23 5.38
CA GLY A 53 5.40 -6.06 6.69
C GLY A 53 4.14 -5.21 6.61
N VAL A 54 3.03 -5.72 7.13
CA VAL A 54 1.72 -5.07 7.14
C VAL A 54 1.09 -5.13 8.54
N VAL A 55 0.14 -4.23 8.79
CA VAL A 55 -0.55 -4.12 10.08
C VAL A 55 -1.94 -4.73 9.97
N ASP A 56 -2.27 -5.61 10.91
CA ASP A 56 -3.63 -6.11 11.08
C ASP A 56 -4.30 -5.41 12.27
N ARG A 57 -4.91 -4.26 12.00
CA ARG A 57 -5.63 -3.49 13.02
C ARG A 57 -6.95 -4.14 13.44
N HIS A 58 -7.51 -4.98 12.57
CA HIS A 58 -8.87 -5.49 12.71
C HIS A 58 -8.92 -6.98 13.06
N HIS A 59 -7.76 -7.60 13.30
CA HIS A 59 -7.62 -9.01 13.65
C HIS A 59 -8.29 -9.93 12.61
N VAL A 60 -8.10 -9.61 11.33
CA VAL A 60 -8.68 -10.36 10.20
C VAL A 60 -7.82 -11.54 9.78
N VAL A 61 -6.55 -11.59 10.20
CA VAL A 61 -5.63 -12.67 9.87
C VAL A 61 -5.69 -13.74 10.94
N ASP A 62 -6.08 -14.95 10.55
CA ASP A 62 -5.98 -16.14 11.40
C ASP A 62 -4.52 -16.60 11.50
N PRO A 63 -3.90 -16.61 12.70
CA PRO A 63 -2.55 -17.09 12.90
C PRO A 63 -2.32 -18.55 12.49
N ALA A 64 -3.36 -19.39 12.44
CA ALA A 64 -3.25 -20.77 11.99
C ALA A 64 -2.91 -20.89 10.49
N LEU A 65 -3.03 -19.82 9.72
CA LEU A 65 -2.74 -19.78 8.29
C LEU A 65 -1.27 -19.47 7.97
N VAL A 66 -0.40 -19.31 8.98
CA VAL A 66 1.03 -19.11 8.75
C VAL A 66 1.61 -20.26 7.92
N GLY A 67 2.39 -19.90 6.90
CA GLY A 67 2.96 -20.80 5.89
C GLY A 67 2.04 -21.11 4.71
N ARG A 68 0.78 -20.63 4.71
CA ARG A 68 -0.18 -20.87 3.63
C ARG A 68 -0.08 -19.80 2.55
N SER A 69 -0.19 -20.24 1.30
CA SER A 69 -0.48 -19.36 0.16
C SER A 69 -1.92 -18.89 0.23
N GLY A 70 -2.16 -17.66 -0.23
CA GLY A 70 -3.49 -17.07 -0.29
C GLY A 70 -3.46 -15.73 -1.01
N THR A 71 -4.56 -15.00 -0.89
CA THR A 71 -4.73 -13.64 -1.41
C THR A 71 -4.94 -12.69 -0.25
N ALA A 72 -4.07 -11.69 -0.12
CA ALA A 72 -4.24 -10.60 0.82
C ALA A 72 -4.98 -9.42 0.15
N ARG A 73 -5.84 -8.75 0.92
CA ARG A 73 -6.45 -7.48 0.52
C ARG A 73 -5.76 -6.34 1.26
N LEU A 74 -4.83 -5.66 0.60
CA LEU A 74 -3.99 -4.63 1.22
C LEU A 74 -4.45 -3.23 0.86
N VAL A 75 -4.47 -2.33 1.85
CA VAL A 75 -4.70 -0.91 1.64
C VAL A 75 -3.53 -0.09 2.15
N PHE A 76 -2.97 0.72 1.24
CA PHE A 76 -1.93 1.68 1.51
C PHE A 76 -2.59 2.98 1.97
N LEU A 77 -2.33 3.33 3.21
CA LEU A 77 -2.93 4.45 3.92
C LEU A 77 -1.90 5.57 4.09
N LEU A 78 -2.41 6.81 4.14
CA LEU A 78 -1.59 7.99 4.45
C LEU A 78 -0.41 8.20 3.48
N SER A 79 -0.56 7.70 2.26
CA SER A 79 0.48 7.68 1.25
C SER A 79 0.72 9.05 0.63
N LEU A 80 1.95 9.32 0.23
CA LEU A 80 2.27 10.35 -0.74
C LEU A 80 2.04 9.79 -2.15
N LEU A 81 1.12 10.41 -2.89
CA LEU A 81 0.76 10.05 -4.27
C LEU A 81 1.45 10.98 -5.28
N ARG A 82 2.02 10.39 -6.34
CA ARG A 82 2.66 11.10 -7.46
C ARG A 82 2.45 10.37 -8.79
N LEU A 83 2.26 11.12 -9.86
CA LEU A 83 2.34 10.63 -11.24
C LEU A 83 3.78 10.23 -11.56
N GLN A 84 3.95 9.12 -12.28
CA GLN A 84 5.25 8.68 -12.76
C GLN A 84 5.63 9.43 -14.04
N PRO A 85 6.86 9.93 -14.15
CA PRO A 85 7.45 10.20 -15.46
C PRO A 85 7.93 8.88 -16.10
N PRO A 86 7.97 8.78 -17.44
CA PRO A 86 8.70 7.72 -18.12
C PRO A 86 10.19 7.70 -17.73
N PRO A 87 10.84 6.53 -17.63
CA PRO A 87 10.27 5.20 -17.86
C PRO A 87 9.37 4.73 -16.71
N TYR A 88 8.22 4.17 -17.05
CA TYR A 88 7.25 3.69 -16.07
C TYR A 88 7.74 2.44 -15.35
N ARG A 89 7.47 2.38 -14.04
CA ARG A 89 7.78 1.24 -13.19
C ARG A 89 6.52 0.62 -12.64
N GLN A 90 6.55 -0.70 -12.50
CA GLN A 90 5.50 -1.50 -11.91
C GLN A 90 6.11 -2.44 -10.89
N GLY A 91 5.61 -2.43 -9.66
CA GLY A 91 6.11 -3.26 -8.57
C GLY A 91 6.07 -2.58 -7.20
N ILE A 92 6.55 -3.32 -6.20
CA ILE A 92 6.72 -2.82 -4.83
C ILE A 92 8.22 -2.85 -4.52
N PHE A 93 8.77 -1.68 -4.25
CA PHE A 93 10.21 -1.44 -4.09
C PHE A 93 10.50 -0.95 -2.68
N ASP A 94 11.67 -1.31 -2.16
CA ASP A 94 12.15 -0.78 -0.90
C ASP A 94 12.45 0.72 -1.02
N GLU A 95 11.95 1.53 -0.07
CA GLU A 95 12.42 2.92 0.09
C GLU A 95 13.83 2.95 0.71
N GLN A 96 14.15 1.94 1.52
CA GLN A 96 15.41 1.78 2.23
C GLN A 96 15.73 0.29 2.24
N GLU A 97 16.98 -0.07 2.01
CA GLU A 97 17.41 -1.47 2.07
C GLU A 97 17.14 -2.03 3.48
N PRO A 98 16.27 -3.04 3.62
CA PRO A 98 15.98 -3.60 4.92
C PRO A 98 17.21 -4.33 5.44
N ALA A 99 17.42 -4.31 6.76
CA ALA A 99 18.44 -5.16 7.35
C ALA A 99 18.20 -6.62 6.94
N ALA A 100 19.27 -7.35 6.64
CA ALA A 100 19.20 -8.70 6.08
C ALA A 100 18.17 -9.58 6.82
N GLY A 101 17.24 -10.16 6.06
CA GLY A 101 16.20 -11.05 6.56
C GLY A 101 14.98 -10.36 7.19
N ARG A 102 14.94 -9.03 7.30
CA ARG A 102 13.75 -8.31 7.79
C ARG A 102 12.74 -8.05 6.69
N ALA A 103 11.46 -8.08 7.06
CA ALA A 103 10.38 -7.59 6.21
C ALA A 103 10.49 -6.07 6.04
N SER A 104 10.23 -5.60 4.83
CA SER A 104 10.13 -4.18 4.55
C SER A 104 8.80 -3.62 5.01
N THR A 105 8.83 -2.51 5.74
CA THR A 105 7.65 -1.75 6.17
C THR A 105 7.62 -0.35 5.54
N ALA A 106 8.60 -0.02 4.70
CA ALA A 106 8.76 1.28 4.07
C ALA A 106 9.01 1.06 2.59
N VAL A 107 7.94 1.12 1.81
CA VAL A 107 7.96 0.74 0.40
C VAL A 107 7.35 1.82 -0.48
N THR A 108 7.88 1.90 -1.69
CA THR A 108 7.23 2.59 -2.80
C THR A 108 6.53 1.55 -3.66
N ALA A 109 5.22 1.67 -3.80
CA ALA A 109 4.46 0.88 -4.77
C ALA A 109 4.20 1.72 -6.01
N CYS A 110 4.59 1.21 -7.17
CA CYS A 110 4.37 1.86 -8.46
C CYS A 110 3.57 0.94 -9.38
N GLY A 111 2.71 1.54 -10.20
CA GLY A 111 1.84 0.79 -11.09
C GLY A 111 0.88 1.67 -11.86
N VAL A 112 -0.16 1.04 -12.41
CA VAL A 112 -1.22 1.72 -13.16
C VAL A 112 -2.50 1.80 -12.32
N ALA A 113 -3.13 2.97 -12.27
CA ALA A 113 -4.45 3.10 -11.67
C ALA A 113 -5.46 2.32 -12.51
N THR A 114 -6.17 1.38 -11.90
CA THR A 114 -7.21 0.61 -12.58
C THR A 114 -8.61 1.11 -12.23
N HIS A 115 -8.77 1.72 -11.06
CA HIS A 115 -10.04 2.26 -10.59
C HIS A 115 -9.83 3.41 -9.62
N VAL A 116 -10.67 4.46 -9.69
CA VAL A 116 -10.59 5.65 -8.82
C VAL A 116 -11.98 5.95 -8.25
N PRO A 117 -12.44 5.20 -7.23
CA PRO A 117 -13.78 5.35 -6.67
C PRO A 117 -14.02 6.68 -5.95
N ALA A 118 -12.96 7.38 -5.50
CA ALA A 118 -13.10 8.68 -4.86
C ALA A 118 -11.96 9.63 -5.26
N TRP A 119 -12.35 10.84 -5.66
CA TRP A 119 -11.46 11.98 -5.90
C TRP A 119 -12.14 13.26 -5.44
N GLU A 120 -11.96 13.60 -4.17
CA GLU A 120 -12.64 14.71 -3.51
C GLU A 120 -11.63 15.83 -3.24
N ALA A 121 -11.41 16.66 -4.26
CA ALA A 121 -10.59 17.85 -4.13
C ALA A 121 -11.43 19.01 -3.58
N GLN A 122 -10.94 19.64 -2.53
CA GLN A 122 -11.55 20.81 -1.90
C GLN A 122 -10.59 21.97 -1.91
N ARG A 123 -11.06 23.09 -2.46
CA ARG A 123 -10.44 24.40 -2.33
C ARG A 123 -11.44 25.31 -1.65
N ALA A 124 -11.56 25.15 -0.33
CA ALA A 124 -12.27 26.13 0.48
C ALA A 124 -11.41 27.40 0.63
N HIS A 125 -11.87 28.38 1.43
CA HIS A 125 -11.24 29.67 1.73
C HIS A 125 -9.83 29.62 2.37
N LEU A 126 -9.14 28.49 2.26
CA LEU A 126 -7.80 28.22 2.77
C LEU A 126 -6.76 28.51 1.68
N PRO A 127 -5.53 28.90 2.06
CA PRO A 127 -4.45 29.14 1.10
C PRO A 127 -3.84 27.85 0.52
N TYR A 128 -4.50 26.70 0.70
CA TYR A 128 -4.07 25.40 0.22
C TYR A 128 -5.27 24.58 -0.24
N GLU A 129 -5.01 23.59 -1.07
CA GLU A 129 -5.95 22.59 -1.55
C GLU A 129 -5.84 21.33 -0.69
N ALA A 130 -6.99 20.69 -0.43
CA ALA A 130 -7.08 19.42 0.27
C ALA A 130 -7.68 18.35 -0.65
N LEU A 131 -7.16 17.14 -0.57
CA LEU A 131 -7.65 15.99 -1.33
C LEU A 131 -7.94 14.84 -0.37
N TYR A 132 -9.10 14.22 -0.55
CA TYR A 132 -9.33 12.83 -0.18
C TYR A 132 -9.43 11.98 -1.44
N THR A 133 -8.74 10.84 -1.47
CA THR A 133 -8.84 9.92 -2.61
C THR A 133 -8.78 8.46 -2.18
N GLU A 134 -9.53 7.64 -2.91
CA GLU A 134 -9.40 6.19 -2.95
C GLU A 134 -9.15 5.75 -4.39
N LEU A 135 -8.20 4.83 -4.58
CA LEU A 135 -7.89 4.22 -5.87
C LEU A 135 -7.41 2.78 -5.73
N VAL A 136 -7.51 2.02 -6.81
CA VAL A 136 -6.91 0.69 -6.96
C VAL A 136 -5.72 0.82 -7.91
N LEU A 137 -4.58 0.30 -7.47
CA LEU A 137 -3.32 0.34 -8.21
C LEU A 137 -2.89 -1.08 -8.55
N ASP A 138 -2.70 -1.37 -9.84
CA ASP A 138 -2.09 -2.61 -10.31
C ASP A 138 -0.57 -2.49 -10.31
N VAL A 139 0.07 -3.22 -9.41
CA VAL A 139 1.53 -3.24 -9.19
C VAL A 139 2.20 -4.42 -9.89
N GLY A 140 1.51 -5.09 -10.82
CA GLY A 140 2.05 -6.12 -11.72
C GLY A 140 2.06 -7.52 -11.11
N CYS A 141 2.26 -7.63 -9.80
CA CYS A 141 2.08 -8.88 -9.05
C CYS A 141 0.69 -9.03 -8.41
N GLY A 142 -0.20 -8.08 -8.64
CA GLY A 142 -1.53 -7.99 -8.04
C GLY A 142 -1.98 -6.55 -7.91
N THR A 143 -3.14 -6.34 -7.29
CA THR A 143 -3.70 -5.01 -7.03
C THR A 143 -3.67 -4.65 -5.56
N ILE A 144 -3.37 -3.39 -5.27
CA ILE A 144 -3.46 -2.80 -3.92
C ILE A 144 -4.50 -1.69 -3.91
N GLY A 145 -5.17 -1.52 -2.77
CA GLY A 145 -5.96 -0.31 -2.51
C GLY A 145 -5.06 0.81 -2.03
N VAL A 146 -5.37 2.04 -2.38
CA VAL A 146 -4.76 3.24 -1.84
C VAL A 146 -5.88 4.12 -1.31
N ARG A 147 -5.74 4.58 -0.07
CA ARG A 147 -6.61 5.60 0.52
C ARG A 147 -5.75 6.63 1.20
N THR A 148 -5.78 7.87 0.71
CA THR A 148 -4.97 8.93 1.30
C THR A 148 -5.72 10.25 1.35
N SER A 149 -5.27 11.07 2.30
CA SER A 149 -5.60 12.48 2.36
C SER A 149 -4.30 13.27 2.24
N THR A 150 -4.30 14.31 1.42
CA THR A 150 -3.13 15.17 1.24
C THR A 150 -3.55 16.62 1.13
N THR A 151 -2.65 17.52 1.51
CA THR A 151 -2.82 18.96 1.38
C THR A 151 -1.61 19.54 0.68
N ALA A 152 -1.80 20.50 -0.23
CA ALA A 152 -0.72 21.19 -0.93
C ALA A 152 -1.18 22.59 -1.37
N GLU A 153 -0.24 23.50 -1.64
CA GLU A 153 -0.57 24.79 -2.27
C GLU A 153 -1.22 24.58 -3.64
N SER A 154 -0.71 23.62 -4.41
CA SER A 154 -1.27 23.12 -5.66
C SER A 154 -1.24 21.60 -5.66
N LEU A 155 -2.41 20.94 -5.61
CA LEU A 155 -2.49 19.49 -5.73
C LEU A 155 -2.05 19.02 -7.11
N ALA A 156 -2.34 19.81 -8.15
CA ALA A 156 -1.97 19.48 -9.51
C ALA A 156 -0.43 19.43 -9.68
N GLU A 157 0.29 20.39 -9.12
CA GLU A 157 1.76 20.39 -9.14
C GLU A 157 2.34 19.32 -8.24
N ALA A 158 1.76 19.14 -7.05
CA ALA A 158 2.19 18.10 -6.15
C ALA A 158 2.03 16.75 -6.83
N ILE A 159 0.82 16.34 -7.18
CA ILE A 159 0.54 15.01 -7.73
C ILE A 159 1.09 14.86 -9.15
N GLY A 160 1.19 15.94 -9.91
CA GLY A 160 1.59 15.96 -11.32
C GLY A 160 0.41 16.02 -12.30
N LYS A 161 -0.83 16.01 -11.79
CA LYS A 161 -2.07 16.13 -12.56
C LYS A 161 -3.23 16.59 -11.64
N PRO A 162 -4.22 17.36 -12.14
CA PRO A 162 -5.36 17.80 -11.32
C PRO A 162 -6.25 16.66 -10.81
N GLN A 163 -6.37 15.59 -11.61
CA GLN A 163 -7.18 14.42 -11.27
C GLN A 163 -6.53 13.16 -11.86
N ILE A 164 -6.44 12.13 -11.03
CA ILE A 164 -6.00 10.80 -11.48
C ILE A 164 -7.18 10.06 -12.10
N GLU A 165 -6.89 9.37 -13.20
CA GLU A 165 -7.83 8.57 -13.97
C GLU A 165 -7.32 7.13 -14.13
N PRO A 166 -8.21 6.15 -14.37
CA PRO A 166 -7.77 4.83 -14.80
C PRO A 166 -6.84 4.90 -16.02
N GLY A 167 -5.72 4.17 -15.98
CA GLY A 167 -4.66 4.22 -16.97
C GLY A 167 -3.47 5.12 -16.60
N ASP A 168 -3.60 6.00 -15.62
CA ASP A 168 -2.49 6.83 -15.15
C ASP A 168 -1.46 5.98 -14.39
N TRP A 169 -0.17 6.22 -14.67
CA TRP A 169 0.95 5.58 -13.99
C TRP A 169 1.35 6.35 -12.75
N LEU A 170 1.36 5.70 -11.59
CA LEU A 170 1.51 6.35 -10.28
C LEU A 170 2.53 5.62 -9.42
N CYS A 171 3.15 6.36 -8.51
CA CYS A 171 3.83 5.78 -7.35
C CYS A 171 3.20 6.32 -6.06
N VAL A 172 3.04 5.43 -5.09
CA VAL A 172 2.66 5.75 -3.72
C VAL A 172 3.77 5.34 -2.77
N ARG A 173 4.09 6.22 -1.81
CA ARG A 173 5.19 6.01 -0.87
C ARG A 173 4.83 6.51 0.52
N ARG A 174 5.66 6.20 1.52
CA ARG A 174 5.43 6.52 2.95
C ARG A 174 4.08 6.05 3.46
N SER A 175 3.68 4.87 2.99
CA SER A 175 2.38 4.30 3.29
C SER A 175 2.43 3.53 4.59
N ARG A 176 1.38 3.67 5.41
CA ARG A 176 1.02 2.63 6.36
C ARG A 176 0.25 1.57 5.60
N ILE A 177 0.65 0.31 5.70
CA ILE A 177 0.00 -0.78 4.96
C ILE A 177 -0.86 -1.59 5.92
N ASP A 178 -2.17 -1.55 5.72
CA ASP A 178 -3.12 -2.35 6.50
C ASP A 178 -3.62 -3.53 5.67
N ILE A 179 -3.74 -4.69 6.30
CA ILE A 179 -4.44 -5.85 5.72
C ILE A 179 -5.91 -5.83 6.13
N LEU A 180 -6.80 -5.99 5.16
CA LEU A 180 -8.26 -5.99 5.36
C LEU A 180 -8.89 -7.38 5.25
N ALA A 181 -8.22 -8.32 4.59
CA ALA A 181 -8.59 -9.74 4.57
C ALA A 181 -7.39 -10.58 4.09
N PHE A 182 -7.42 -11.87 4.45
CA PHE A 182 -6.55 -12.90 3.90
C PHE A 182 -7.39 -14.16 3.63
N GLU A 183 -7.36 -14.65 2.39
CA GLU A 183 -8.17 -15.78 1.93
C GLU A 183 -7.25 -16.84 1.32
N VAL A 184 -7.44 -18.12 1.67
CA VAL A 184 -6.61 -19.26 1.21
C VAL A 184 -7.28 -20.00 0.06
#